data_AF-A0A194R8W7-F1
#
_entry.id   AF-A0A194R8W7-F1
#
_cell.length_a   1.000
_cell.length_b   1.000
_cell.length_c   1.000
_cell.angle_alpha   90.00
_cell.angle_beta   90.00
_cell.angle_gamma   90.00
#
_symmetry.space_group_name_H-M   'P 1'
#
loop_
_entity.id
_entity.type
_entity.pdbx_description
1 polymer ?
#
loop_
_entity_poly.entity_id
_entity_poly.type
_entity_poly.pdbx_seq_one_letter_code
_entity_poly.pdbx_strand_id
1 'polypeptide(L)'
;MALRISINQLIILSVVLINTAFGEDATKSPANPDEKGNCTCGGFSTATITAESAPLLAQSPGLMVKCNEEGETACKNLCVALANVTKAKGPEILCKRLKDADELKLSAFFKVCDNPWIYANMTADEPLCCENEKIKTCASAPKDNTTAVVDPKTVM
;
A
#
# COMPACT_ATOMS: atom_id res chain seq x y z
N MET A 1 -23.39 -44.46 38.54
CA MET A 1 -24.13 -43.42 37.79
C MET A 1 -23.86 -43.63 36.31
N ALA A 2 -24.83 -44.14 35.56
CA ALA A 2 -24.68 -44.37 34.11
C ALA A 2 -25.00 -43.06 33.38
N LEU A 3 -23.99 -42.49 32.72
CA LEU A 3 -24.11 -41.27 31.93
C LEU A 3 -24.90 -41.59 30.64
N ARG A 4 -26.16 -41.16 30.57
CA ARG A 4 -27.01 -41.34 29.38
C ARG A 4 -26.75 -40.18 28.42
N ILE A 5 -25.88 -40.41 27.43
CA ILE A 5 -25.67 -39.46 26.34
C ILE A 5 -26.84 -39.60 25.36
N SER A 6 -27.63 -38.54 25.22
CA SER A 6 -28.79 -38.51 24.30
C SER A 6 -28.32 -38.32 22.85
N ILE A 7 -29.05 -38.86 21.87
CA ILE A 7 -28.69 -38.81 20.43
C ILE A 7 -28.44 -37.36 19.96
N ASN A 8 -29.17 -36.39 20.54
CA ASN A 8 -28.99 -34.97 20.25
C ASN A 8 -27.62 -34.42 20.72
N GLN A 9 -27.03 -35.00 21.77
CA GLN A 9 -25.69 -34.63 22.26
C GLN A 9 -24.58 -35.20 21.37
N LEU A 10 -24.78 -36.37 20.73
CA LEU A 10 -23.85 -36.88 19.72
C LEU A 10 -23.80 -35.98 18.47
N ILE A 11 -24.96 -35.47 18.03
CA ILE A 11 -25.04 -34.60 16.85
C ILE A 11 -24.28 -33.30 17.08
N ILE A 12 -24.42 -32.67 18.26
CA ILE A 12 -23.73 -31.43 18.60
C ILE A 12 -22.20 -31.64 18.63
N LEU A 13 -21.72 -32.75 19.21
CA LEU A 13 -20.28 -33.08 19.18
C LEU A 13 -19.75 -33.29 17.75
N SER A 14 -20.57 -33.87 16.87
CA SER A 14 -20.21 -34.11 15.47
C SER A 14 -20.04 -32.80 14.70
N VAL A 15 -20.94 -31.83 14.91
CA VAL A 15 -20.87 -30.51 14.24
C VAL A 15 -19.66 -29.69 14.73
N VAL A 16 -19.30 -29.78 16.02
CA VAL A 16 -18.15 -29.04 16.56
C VAL A 16 -16.81 -29.57 16.02
N LEU A 17 -16.67 -30.90 15.84
CA LEU A 17 -15.45 -31.50 15.28
C LEU A 17 -15.25 -31.19 13.78
N ILE A 18 -16.33 -30.99 13.01
CA ILE A 18 -16.23 -30.64 11.58
C ILE A 18 -15.79 -29.18 11.40
N ASN A 19 -16.14 -28.28 12.34
CA ASN A 19 -15.80 -26.86 12.24
C ASN A 19 -14.33 -26.54 12.62
N THR A 20 -13.58 -27.49 13.19
CA THR A 20 -12.14 -27.30 13.49
C THR A 20 -11.20 -27.77 12.37
N ALA A 21 -11.73 -28.17 11.20
CA ALA A 21 -10.94 -28.70 10.10
C ALA A 21 -10.84 -27.80 8.86
N PHE A 22 -11.27 -26.54 8.94
CA PHE A 22 -10.97 -25.53 7.92
C PHE A 22 -9.94 -24.54 8.48
N GLY A 23 -8.73 -25.05 8.71
CA GLY A 23 -7.57 -24.19 8.52
C GLY A 23 -7.57 -23.82 7.04
N GLU A 24 -7.73 -22.53 6.76
CA GLU A 24 -7.48 -21.95 5.44
C GLU A 24 -6.00 -22.19 5.10
N ASP A 25 -5.70 -23.39 4.63
CA ASP A 25 -4.53 -23.62 3.80
C ASP A 25 -4.83 -22.81 2.54
N ALA A 26 -4.19 -21.64 2.45
CA ALA A 26 -4.11 -20.83 1.25
C ALA A 26 -3.51 -21.71 0.16
N THR A 27 -4.35 -22.54 -0.43
CA THR A 27 -4.07 -23.39 -1.57
C THR A 27 -3.79 -22.41 -2.69
N LYS A 28 -2.51 -22.08 -2.85
CA LYS A 28 -2.00 -21.45 -4.05
C LYS A 28 -2.30 -22.44 -5.17
N SER A 29 -3.47 -22.27 -5.79
CA SER A 29 -3.83 -22.96 -7.02
C SER A 29 -2.63 -22.85 -7.98
N PRO A 30 -2.26 -23.90 -8.71
CA PRO A 30 -1.22 -23.78 -9.73
C PRO A 30 -1.60 -22.60 -10.62
N ALA A 31 -0.74 -21.58 -10.60
CA ALA A 31 -0.97 -20.33 -11.31
C ALA A 31 -1.14 -20.69 -12.79
N ASN A 32 -2.34 -20.48 -13.35
CA ASN A 32 -2.51 -20.61 -14.79
C ASN A 32 -1.65 -19.51 -15.42
N PRO A 33 -0.71 -19.83 -16.33
CA PRO A 33 0.22 -18.84 -16.89
C PRO A 33 -0.50 -17.74 -17.69
N ASP A 34 -1.77 -17.97 -18.05
CA ASP A 34 -2.65 -17.03 -18.75
C ASP A 34 -3.64 -16.30 -17.82
N GLU A 35 -3.60 -16.54 -16.51
CA GLU A 35 -4.43 -15.83 -15.55
C GLU A 35 -4.07 -14.34 -15.58
N LYS A 36 -5.09 -13.49 -15.70
CA LYS A 36 -4.95 -12.04 -15.69
C LYS A 36 -5.67 -11.47 -14.50
N GLY A 37 -5.03 -10.52 -13.83
CA GLY A 37 -5.62 -9.81 -12.71
C GLY A 37 -5.26 -8.34 -12.73
N ASN A 38 -5.85 -7.61 -11.78
CA ASN A 38 -5.65 -6.18 -11.67
C ASN A 38 -4.25 -5.88 -11.11
N CYS A 39 -3.59 -4.89 -11.72
CA CYS A 39 -2.47 -4.21 -11.10
C CYS A 39 -2.98 -3.14 -10.13
N THR A 40 -2.43 -3.11 -8.92
CA THR A 40 -2.73 -2.10 -7.91
C THR A 40 -1.43 -1.54 -7.35
N CYS A 41 -1.32 -0.22 -7.28
CA CYS A 41 -0.21 0.51 -6.69
C CYS A 41 -0.58 0.99 -5.29
N GLY A 42 0.32 0.82 -4.32
CA GLY A 42 0.13 1.18 -2.93
C GLY A 42 1.26 2.08 -2.43
N GLY A 43 0.93 3.06 -1.59
CA GLY A 43 1.88 3.88 -0.84
C GLY A 43 1.82 3.53 0.64
N PHE A 44 2.96 3.19 1.23
CA PHE A 44 3.10 2.82 2.64
C PHE A 44 4.04 3.79 3.35
N SER A 45 3.94 3.92 4.67
CA SER A 45 4.83 4.76 5.49
C SER A 45 6.23 4.17 5.70
N THR A 46 6.45 2.93 5.29
CA THR A 46 7.70 2.19 5.51
C THR A 46 8.04 1.32 4.30
N ALA A 47 9.33 1.04 4.11
CA ALA A 47 9.82 0.12 3.07
C ALA A 47 9.69 -1.36 3.45
N THR A 48 9.26 -1.65 4.69
CA THR A 48 9.06 -3.00 5.21
C THR A 48 7.65 -3.09 5.78
N ILE A 49 6.86 -4.04 5.28
CA ILE A 49 5.45 -4.22 5.63
C ILE A 49 5.18 -5.66 6.05
N THR A 50 4.15 -5.85 6.87
CA THR A 50 3.60 -7.17 7.21
C THR A 50 2.37 -7.48 6.37
N ALA A 51 1.89 -8.72 6.39
CA ALA A 51 0.67 -9.11 5.68
C ALA A 51 -0.58 -8.31 6.12
N GLU A 52 -0.60 -7.79 7.35
CA GLU A 52 -1.70 -7.00 7.91
C GLU A 52 -1.55 -5.49 7.65
N SER A 53 -0.45 -5.07 7.05
CA SER A 53 -0.20 -3.65 6.77
C SER A 53 -1.13 -3.15 5.66
N ALA A 54 -1.87 -2.08 5.94
CA ALA A 54 -2.70 -1.41 4.96
C ALA A 54 -1.95 -0.25 4.28
N PRO A 55 -2.13 -0.03 2.97
CA PRO A 55 -1.55 1.13 2.31
C PRO A 55 -2.24 2.41 2.77
N LEU A 56 -1.47 3.48 2.91
CA LEU A 56 -2.00 4.83 3.13
C LEU A 56 -2.79 5.32 1.93
N LEU A 57 -2.34 4.94 0.73
CA LEU A 57 -3.04 5.19 -0.52
C LEU A 57 -2.92 3.96 -1.42
N ALA A 58 -4.04 3.50 -1.97
CA ALA A 58 -4.07 2.48 -3.00
C ALA A 58 -4.75 3.02 -4.25
N GLN A 59 -4.20 2.73 -5.43
CA GLN A 59 -4.74 3.12 -6.73
C GLN A 59 -4.65 1.94 -7.69
N SER A 60 -5.76 1.60 -8.33
CA SER A 60 -5.81 0.55 -9.36
C SER A 60 -5.98 1.22 -10.72
N PRO A 61 -4.91 1.37 -11.54
CA PRO A 61 -4.96 2.09 -12.81
C PRO A 61 -5.78 1.39 -13.92
N GLY A 62 -6.52 0.32 -13.61
CA GLY A 62 -7.35 -0.42 -14.56
C GLY A 62 -6.57 -1.29 -15.55
N LEU A 63 -5.25 -1.45 -15.35
CA LEU A 63 -4.44 -2.35 -16.17
C LEU A 63 -4.58 -3.79 -15.69
N MET A 64 -5.04 -4.67 -16.58
CA MET A 64 -4.98 -6.12 -16.37
C MET A 64 -3.63 -6.66 -16.87
N VAL A 65 -2.93 -7.37 -15.99
CA VAL A 65 -1.62 -7.97 -16.29
C VAL A 65 -1.68 -9.47 -16.00
N LYS A 66 -0.75 -10.24 -16.57
CA LYS A 66 -0.62 -11.66 -16.24
C LYS A 66 -0.20 -11.84 -14.78
N CYS A 67 -0.69 -12.88 -14.10
CA CYS A 67 -0.29 -13.22 -12.73
C CYS A 67 1.06 -13.96 -12.71
N ASN A 68 2.07 -13.40 -13.36
CA ASN A 68 3.41 -13.96 -13.48
C ASN A 68 4.46 -12.83 -13.44
N GLU A 69 5.75 -13.20 -13.52
CA GLU A 69 6.87 -12.24 -13.44
C GLU A 69 6.83 -11.13 -14.52
N GLU A 70 6.34 -11.45 -15.72
CA GLU A 70 6.15 -10.47 -16.80
C GLU A 70 5.12 -9.41 -16.40
N GLY A 71 3.98 -9.85 -15.85
CA GLY A 71 2.93 -8.94 -15.37
C GLY A 71 3.32 -8.18 -14.10
N GLU A 72 4.09 -8.79 -13.20
CA GLU A 72 4.68 -8.11 -12.05
C GLU A 72 5.63 -6.99 -12.48
N THR A 73 6.51 -7.27 -13.45
CA THR A 73 7.41 -6.26 -14.01
C THR A 73 6.65 -5.13 -14.68
N ALA A 74 5.61 -5.44 -15.47
CA ALA A 74 4.76 -4.43 -16.10
C ALA A 74 4.04 -3.57 -15.04
N CYS A 75 3.45 -4.18 -14.01
CA CYS A 75 2.76 -3.48 -12.94
C CYS A 75 3.70 -2.60 -12.12
N LYS A 76 4.89 -3.11 -11.77
CA LYS A 76 5.94 -2.34 -11.10
C LYS A 76 6.32 -1.09 -11.89
N ASN A 77 6.61 -1.25 -13.19
CA ASN A 77 6.99 -0.13 -14.04
C ASN A 77 5.89 0.93 -14.13
N LEU A 78 4.63 0.50 -14.24
CA LEU A 78 3.49 1.42 -14.21
C LEU A 78 3.39 2.17 -12.88
N CYS A 79 3.49 1.47 -11.75
CA CYS A 79 3.43 2.12 -10.43
C CYS A 79 4.56 3.13 -10.22
N VAL A 80 5.78 2.80 -10.65
CA VAL A 80 6.93 3.72 -10.61
C VAL A 80 6.70 4.92 -11.51
N ALA A 81 6.18 4.72 -12.73
CA ALA A 81 5.87 5.81 -13.64
C ALA A 81 4.81 6.76 -13.04
N LEU A 82 3.73 6.22 -12.48
CA LEU A 82 2.70 7.00 -11.80
C LEU A 82 3.28 7.78 -10.62
N ALA A 83 4.07 7.12 -9.77
CA ALA A 83 4.73 7.78 -8.65
C ALA A 83 5.61 8.95 -9.11
N ASN A 84 6.42 8.75 -10.15
CA ASN A 84 7.27 9.79 -10.73
C ASN A 84 6.49 10.97 -11.30
N VAL A 85 5.42 10.72 -12.07
CA VAL A 85 4.56 11.78 -12.60
C VAL A 85 3.90 12.58 -11.48
N THR A 86 3.56 11.91 -10.38
CA THR A 86 2.96 12.56 -9.22
C THR A 86 3.97 13.25 -8.31
N LYS A 87 5.29 13.10 -8.45
CA LYS A 87 6.26 13.72 -7.51
C LYS A 87 6.03 15.23 -7.31
N ALA A 88 5.71 15.97 -8.36
CA ALA A 88 5.54 17.42 -8.29
C ALA A 88 4.27 17.89 -7.55
N LYS A 89 3.13 17.19 -7.74
CA LYS A 89 1.83 17.56 -7.13
C LYS A 89 1.37 16.59 -6.03
N GLY A 90 2.14 15.53 -5.84
CA GLY A 90 1.89 14.43 -4.94
C GLY A 90 1.80 14.92 -3.50
N PRO A 91 2.79 15.68 -2.99
CA PRO A 91 2.73 16.23 -1.64
C PRO A 91 1.43 16.98 -1.31
N GLU A 92 0.91 17.79 -2.23
CA GLU A 92 -0.33 18.55 -2.01
C GLU A 92 -1.56 17.63 -1.96
N ILE A 93 -1.63 16.66 -2.88
CA ILE A 93 -2.71 15.68 -2.94
C ILE A 93 -2.67 14.77 -1.71
N LEU A 94 -1.47 14.37 -1.29
CA LEU A 94 -1.24 13.51 -0.13
C LEU A 94 -1.64 14.23 1.16
N CYS A 95 -1.27 15.49 1.36
CA CYS A 95 -1.69 16.24 2.55
C CYS A 95 -3.21 16.42 2.62
N LYS A 96 -3.89 16.64 1.49
CA LYS A 96 -5.36 16.67 1.46
C LYS A 96 -6.02 15.33 1.83
N ARG A 97 -5.33 14.21 1.55
CA ARG A 97 -5.83 12.87 1.89
C ARG A 97 -5.52 12.48 3.33
N LEU A 98 -4.30 12.77 3.79
CA LEU A 98 -3.76 12.37 5.09
C LEU A 98 -4.13 13.34 6.22
N LYS A 99 -4.50 14.58 5.88
CA LYS A 99 -4.73 15.74 6.76
C LYS A 99 -3.46 16.21 7.47
N ASP A 100 -2.94 15.39 8.36
CA ASP A 100 -1.77 15.68 9.18
C ASP A 100 -0.79 14.52 9.07
N ALA A 101 0.49 14.85 8.86
CA ALA A 101 1.56 13.89 8.73
C ALA A 101 2.85 14.53 9.23
N ASP A 102 3.63 13.79 10.00
CA ASP A 102 4.92 14.24 10.49
C ASP A 102 6.00 13.31 9.97
N GLU A 103 6.92 13.88 9.19
CA GLU A 103 8.08 13.23 8.58
C GLU A 103 7.79 11.93 7.81
N LEU A 104 6.65 11.89 7.11
CA LEU A 104 6.19 10.71 6.41
C LEU A 104 7.02 10.44 5.16
N LYS A 105 7.78 9.35 5.14
CA LYS A 105 8.42 8.85 3.92
C LYS A 105 7.56 7.77 3.27
N LEU A 106 6.97 8.09 2.13
CA LEU A 106 6.19 7.11 1.39
C LEU A 106 7.09 6.15 0.61
N SER A 107 6.89 4.85 0.82
CA SER A 107 7.45 3.78 0.01
C SER A 107 6.38 3.20 -0.91
N ALA A 108 6.71 3.02 -2.18
CA ALA A 108 5.81 2.47 -3.18
C ALA A 108 5.87 0.94 -3.19
N PHE A 109 4.70 0.33 -3.23
CA PHE A 109 4.47 -1.10 -3.37
C PHE A 109 3.50 -1.34 -4.52
N PHE A 110 3.52 -2.56 -5.04
CA PHE A 110 2.56 -3.00 -6.03
C PHE A 110 2.00 -4.36 -5.65
N LYS A 111 0.78 -4.63 -6.09
CA LYS A 111 0.09 -5.90 -5.97
C LYS A 111 -0.46 -6.26 -7.36
N VAL A 112 -0.21 -7.49 -7.78
CA VAL A 112 -0.74 -8.06 -9.02
C VAL A 112 -1.64 -9.22 -8.63
N CYS A 113 -2.86 -9.24 -9.16
CA CYS A 113 -3.85 -10.25 -8.82
C CYS A 113 -4.08 -10.26 -7.30
N ASP A 114 -4.36 -11.41 -6.68
CA ASP A 114 -4.55 -11.52 -5.22
C ASP A 114 -3.26 -11.82 -4.44
N ASN A 115 -2.10 -11.58 -5.06
CA ASN A 115 -0.80 -11.80 -4.43
C ASN A 115 -0.52 -10.79 -3.30
N PRO A 116 0.47 -11.07 -2.43
CA PRO A 116 0.96 -10.10 -1.45
C PRO A 116 1.53 -8.84 -2.10
N TRP A 117 1.62 -7.77 -1.31
CA TRP A 117 2.29 -6.54 -1.72
C TRP A 117 3.79 -6.75 -1.88
N ILE A 118 4.35 -6.20 -2.96
CA ILE A 118 5.77 -6.29 -3.30
C ILE A 118 6.35 -4.88 -3.37
N TYR A 119 7.52 -4.67 -2.77
CA TYR A 119 8.18 -3.36 -2.79
C TYR A 119 8.58 -2.99 -4.23
N ALA A 120 8.18 -1.80 -4.68
CA ALA A 120 8.43 -1.31 -6.03
C ALA A 120 9.86 -0.77 -6.23
N ASN A 121 10.71 -0.87 -5.21
CA ASN A 121 12.05 -0.28 -5.18
C ASN A 121 12.06 1.24 -5.32
N MET A 122 11.07 1.90 -4.73
CA MET A 122 10.95 3.35 -4.77
C MET A 122 10.44 3.85 -3.41
N THR A 123 11.20 4.75 -2.81
CA THR A 123 10.81 5.48 -1.60
C THR A 123 11.03 6.96 -1.87
N ALA A 124 10.16 7.81 -1.32
CA ALA A 124 10.29 9.25 -1.41
C ALA A 124 11.64 9.70 -0.83
N ASP A 125 12.36 10.51 -1.61
CA ASP A 125 13.66 11.05 -1.24
C ASP A 125 13.54 11.97 -0.01
N GLU A 126 12.52 12.84 -0.04
CA GLU A 126 12.22 13.81 1.01
C GLU A 126 11.01 13.35 1.85
N PRO A 127 11.03 13.58 3.17
CA PRO A 127 9.87 13.34 4.02
C PRO A 127 8.76 14.36 3.73
N LEU A 128 7.50 13.90 3.82
CA LEU A 128 6.32 14.74 3.71
C LEU A 128 5.83 15.15 5.10
N CYS A 129 5.64 16.45 5.31
CA CYS A 129 4.97 16.98 6.49
C CYS A 129 3.72 17.75 6.09
N CYS A 130 2.62 17.42 6.75
CA CYS A 130 1.32 18.01 6.51
C CYS A 130 0.77 18.57 7.82
N GLU A 131 0.18 19.75 7.75
CA GLU A 131 -0.57 20.34 8.85
C GLU A 131 -1.80 21.04 8.28
N ASN A 132 -2.98 20.72 8.80
CA ASN A 132 -4.26 21.26 8.30
C ASN A 132 -4.41 21.11 6.77
N GLU A 133 -4.14 19.90 6.24
CA GLU A 133 -4.26 19.53 4.82
C GLU A 133 -3.27 20.26 3.88
N LYS A 134 -2.31 21.01 4.42
CA LYS A 134 -1.29 21.77 3.66
C LYS A 134 0.10 21.21 3.92
N ILE A 135 0.94 21.30 2.89
CA ILE A 135 2.37 20.96 3.03
C ILE A 135 3.03 21.97 3.95
N LYS A 136 3.83 21.47 4.90
CA LYS A 136 4.77 22.26 5.68
C LYS A 136 6.18 21.72 5.50
N THR A 137 7.17 22.53 5.84
CA THR A 137 8.56 22.09 5.91
C THR A 137 8.74 21.12 7.09
N CYS A 138 9.34 19.95 6.84
CA CYS A 138 9.69 19.01 7.90
C CYS A 138 10.85 19.51 8.75
N ALA A 139 10.89 19.13 10.02
CA ALA A 139 11.97 19.49 10.93
C ALA A 139 13.33 18.94 10.47
N SER A 140 13.34 17.75 9.85
CA SER A 140 14.55 17.14 9.27
C SER A 140 14.90 17.63 7.86
N ALA A 141 14.13 18.56 7.28
CA ALA A 141 14.50 19.13 6.00
C ALA A 141 15.82 19.91 6.15
N PRO A 142 16.77 19.79 5.19
CA PRO A 142 17.96 20.62 5.20
C PRO A 142 17.49 22.09 5.18
N LYS A 143 17.94 22.87 6.17
CA LYS A 143 17.70 24.31 6.21
C LYS A 143 18.42 24.95 5.03
N ASP A 144 17.75 25.05 3.90
CA ASP A 144 18.23 25.84 2.78
C ASP A 144 18.18 27.30 3.21
N ASN A 145 19.33 27.83 3.63
CA ASN A 145 19.53 29.25 3.87
C ASN A 145 19.59 29.99 2.52
N THR A 146 18.52 29.95 1.72
CA THR A 146 18.37 30.89 0.60
C THR A 146 17.40 31.98 1.02
N THR A 147 18.01 33.01 1.62
CA THR A 147 17.46 34.36 1.67
C THR A 147 17.23 34.84 0.23
N ALA A 148 16.05 34.56 -0.33
CA ALA A 148 15.58 35.26 -1.51
C ALA A 148 15.19 36.68 -1.07
N VAL A 149 16.19 37.56 -1.10
CA VAL A 149 16.02 39.01 -1.04
C VAL A 149 14.98 39.40 -2.10
N VAL A 150 13.82 39.82 -1.60
CA VAL A 150 12.90 40.71 -2.30
C VAL A 150 13.67 41.97 -2.70
N ASP A 151 13.65 42.34 -3.98
CA ASP A 151 13.21 43.66 -4.46
C ASP A 151 13.55 43.84 -5.97
N PRO A 152 12.55 43.98 -6.86
CA PRO A 152 12.73 44.67 -8.12
C PRO A 152 12.07 46.06 -8.05
N LYS A 153 12.76 47.05 -7.49
CA LYS A 153 12.31 48.45 -7.57
C LYS A 153 13.47 49.44 -7.76
N THR A 154 13.42 50.09 -8.93
CA THR A 154 14.09 51.37 -9.32
C THR A 154 15.55 51.16 -9.75
N VAL A 155 16.03 51.68 -10.89
CA VAL A 155 16.05 53.10 -11.28
C VAL A 155 15.98 53.27 -12.81
N MET A 156 15.39 54.41 -13.19
CA MET A 156 15.27 55.03 -14.51
C MET A 156 16.60 55.24 -15.24
#